data_AF-A0A510HFH5-F1
#
_entry.id   AF-A0A510HFH5-F1
#
_cell.length_a   1.000
_cell.length_b   1.000
_cell.length_c   1.000
_cell.angle_alpha   90.00
_cell.angle_beta   90.00
_cell.angle_gamma   90.00
#
_symmetry.space_group_name_H-M   'P 1'
#
loop_
_entity.id
_entity.type
_entity.pdbx_description
1 polymer ?
#
loop_
_entity_poly.entity_id
_entity_poly.type
_entity_poly.pdbx_seq_one_letter_code
_entity_poly.pdbx_strand_id
1 'polypeptide(L)'
;MSGTLVGIGVLQTLVYLAFIRFIDLYEREPLRYVVPVFLWGFTVAVGVSLFFNTLFQVAISQISTMQVAGFLTAVVAAPVVEECSKGLALFLVFLVSYAASRRRGEVEFSGVMDGIVYGSAVGFGFSLAEDLLYYAQFGPETYAVRRIFGGFAHAAFTSMTGIGFGLVPWVRSPLLRLMPPVFGLGIAIGLHAAFNLTASLFGPLAYGVLFLVLLLYVAIIAGWLAFERRAIRNELREEVAAGLVSPEDYAVLPTYLRRTGRYLRLALTGRWGEWFRERRLHAAAVDLALAKRVSRSGMRGEDERVGRLRRKLLELQRLSSAGSRGARWTPPA
;
A
#
# COMPACT_ATOMS: atom_id res chain seq x y z
N MET A 1 -28.94 -8.03 -12.59
CA MET A 1 -27.72 -7.21 -12.74
C MET A 1 -27.06 -7.57 -14.07
N SER A 2 -26.58 -6.59 -14.85
CA SER A 2 -25.86 -6.86 -16.10
C SER A 2 -24.49 -7.47 -15.80
N GLY A 3 -24.26 -8.70 -16.25
CA GLY A 3 -22.96 -9.38 -16.08
C GLY A 3 -21.80 -8.59 -16.69
N THR A 4 -22.05 -7.89 -17.80
CA THR A 4 -21.05 -7.05 -18.47
C THR A 4 -20.61 -5.86 -17.60
N LEU A 5 -21.57 -5.15 -16.98
CA LEU A 5 -21.24 -4.00 -16.12
C LEU A 5 -20.48 -4.45 -14.87
N VAL A 6 -20.90 -5.57 -14.27
CA VAL A 6 -20.18 -6.18 -13.14
C VAL A 6 -18.76 -6.58 -13.56
N GLY A 7 -18.60 -7.22 -14.72
CA GLY A 7 -17.29 -7.62 -15.26
C GLY A 7 -16.37 -6.43 -15.49
N ILE A 8 -16.88 -5.32 -16.04
CA ILE A 8 -16.12 -4.08 -16.21
C ILE A 8 -15.68 -3.52 -14.86
N GLY A 9 -16.56 -3.48 -13.86
CA GLY A 9 -16.21 -3.00 -12.52
C GLY A 9 -15.14 -3.85 -11.85
N VAL A 10 -15.23 -5.18 -11.96
CA VAL A 10 -14.19 -6.09 -11.46
C VAL A 10 -12.86 -5.82 -12.17
N LEU A 11 -12.84 -5.74 -13.50
CA LEU A 11 -11.64 -5.46 -14.27
C LEU A 11 -11.02 -4.11 -13.87
N GLN A 12 -11.83 -3.06 -13.75
CA GLN A 12 -11.41 -1.75 -13.30
C GLN A 12 -10.76 -1.81 -11.91
N THR A 13 -11.37 -2.54 -10.95
CA THR A 13 -10.79 -2.74 -9.61
C THR A 13 -9.46 -3.48 -9.67
N LEU A 14 -9.32 -4.50 -10.53
CA LEU A 14 -8.07 -5.22 -10.72
C LEU A 14 -6.98 -4.34 -11.33
N VAL A 15 -7.34 -3.46 -12.27
CA VAL A 15 -6.43 -2.45 -12.82
C VAL A 15 -5.98 -1.46 -11.74
N TYR A 16 -6.88 -1.02 -10.86
CA TYR A 16 -6.53 -0.12 -9.75
C TYR A 16 -5.66 -0.80 -8.70
N LEU A 17 -5.96 -2.05 -8.36
CA LEU A 17 -5.14 -2.85 -7.45
C LEU A 17 -3.74 -3.12 -8.03
N ALA A 18 -3.66 -3.38 -9.33
CA ALA A 18 -2.38 -3.49 -10.02
C ALA A 18 -1.63 -2.15 -9.97
N PHE A 19 -2.29 -1.05 -10.35
CA PHE A 19 -1.72 0.30 -10.34
C PHE A 19 -1.14 0.66 -8.96
N ILE A 20 -1.91 0.52 -7.88
CA ILE A 20 -1.43 0.86 -6.55
C ILE A 20 -0.27 -0.05 -6.12
N ARG A 21 -0.32 -1.34 -6.43
CA ARG A 21 0.80 -2.24 -6.14
C ARG A 21 2.06 -1.90 -6.93
N PHE A 22 1.93 -1.32 -8.11
CA PHE A 22 3.06 -0.84 -8.91
C PHE A 22 3.53 0.57 -8.54
N ILE A 23 2.76 1.29 -7.71
CA ILE A 23 3.14 2.63 -7.23
C ILE A 23 4.26 2.57 -6.20
N ASP A 24 4.39 1.45 -5.48
CA ASP A 24 5.62 1.18 -4.76
C ASP A 24 6.72 0.88 -5.77
N LEU A 25 7.46 1.95 -6.05
CA LEU A 25 8.52 1.96 -7.03
C LEU A 25 9.72 1.19 -6.53
N TYR A 26 9.88 0.95 -5.23
CA TYR A 26 11.12 0.48 -4.63
C TYR A 26 11.02 -0.96 -4.11
N GLU A 27 9.92 -1.31 -3.42
CA GLU A 27 9.64 -2.63 -2.85
C GLU A 27 8.24 -3.10 -3.28
N ARG A 28 8.13 -4.16 -4.09
CA ARG A 28 6.79 -4.60 -4.55
C ARG A 28 6.17 -5.54 -3.53
N GLU A 29 5.00 -5.17 -3.03
CA GLU A 29 4.29 -6.01 -2.06
C GLU A 29 3.94 -7.40 -2.60
N PRO A 30 4.14 -8.46 -1.80
CA PRO A 30 3.82 -9.80 -2.22
C PRO A 30 2.31 -10.03 -2.18
N LEU A 31 1.79 -10.67 -3.24
CA LEU A 31 0.35 -10.91 -3.40
C LEU A 31 -0.26 -11.71 -2.25
N ARG A 32 0.55 -12.49 -1.52
CA ARG A 32 0.12 -13.26 -0.34
C ARG A 32 -0.43 -12.40 0.80
N TYR A 33 -0.14 -11.10 0.85
CA TYR A 33 -0.76 -10.17 1.80
C TYR A 33 -1.80 -9.28 1.11
N VAL A 34 -1.54 -8.84 -0.12
CA VAL A 34 -2.46 -7.97 -0.87
C VAL A 34 -3.81 -8.66 -1.13
N VAL A 35 -3.81 -9.93 -1.54
CA VAL A 35 -5.05 -10.66 -1.87
C VAL A 35 -5.92 -10.88 -0.63
N PRO A 36 -5.40 -11.39 0.52
CA PRO A 36 -6.22 -11.54 1.72
C PRO A 36 -6.82 -10.24 2.24
N VAL A 37 -6.08 -9.13 2.25
CA VAL A 37 -6.63 -7.85 2.75
C VAL A 37 -7.66 -7.26 1.78
N PHE A 38 -7.49 -7.45 0.48
CA PHE A 38 -8.53 -7.13 -0.51
C PHE A 38 -9.80 -7.96 -0.27
N LEU A 39 -9.66 -9.28 -0.09
CA LEU A 39 -10.80 -10.15 0.19
C LEU A 39 -11.48 -9.81 1.52
N TRP A 40 -10.71 -9.43 2.54
CA TRP A 40 -11.25 -8.93 3.80
C TRP A 40 -12.14 -7.71 3.58
N GLY A 41 -11.64 -6.74 2.81
CA GLY A 41 -12.40 -5.55 2.40
C GLY A 41 -13.71 -5.93 1.72
N PHE A 42 -13.65 -6.83 0.74
CA PHE A 42 -14.80 -7.27 -0.06
C PHE A 42 -15.83 -8.09 0.73
N THR A 43 -15.41 -8.83 1.76
CA THR A 43 -16.27 -9.78 2.49
C THR A 43 -16.54 -9.32 3.92
N VAL A 44 -15.56 -9.52 4.82
CA VAL A 44 -15.67 -9.29 6.26
C VAL A 44 -16.02 -7.84 6.56
N ALA A 45 -15.32 -6.89 5.92
CA ALA A 45 -15.52 -5.49 6.22
C ALA A 45 -16.93 -5.02 5.82
N VAL A 46 -17.40 -5.38 4.62
CA VAL A 46 -18.78 -5.10 4.19
C VAL A 46 -19.81 -5.81 5.07
N GLY A 47 -19.62 -7.08 5.40
CA GLY A 47 -20.55 -7.84 6.23
C GLY A 47 -20.72 -7.24 7.64
N VAL A 48 -19.60 -6.91 8.30
CA VAL A 48 -19.60 -6.20 9.59
C VAL A 48 -20.32 -4.86 9.48
N SER A 49 -20.04 -4.11 8.40
CA SER A 49 -20.62 -2.78 8.21
C SER A 49 -22.12 -2.83 7.98
N LEU A 50 -22.60 -3.75 7.14
CA LEU A 50 -24.04 -3.98 6.94
C LEU A 50 -24.75 -4.28 8.27
N PHE A 51 -24.20 -5.17 9.08
CA PHE A 51 -24.79 -5.54 10.36
C PHE A 51 -24.87 -4.34 11.32
N PHE A 52 -23.74 -3.68 11.60
CA PHE A 52 -23.70 -2.61 12.59
C PHE A 52 -24.37 -1.32 12.10
N ASN A 53 -24.30 -0.99 10.82
CA ASN A 53 -25.01 0.17 10.26
C ASN A 53 -26.53 -0.04 10.33
N THR A 54 -27.01 -1.26 10.02
CA THR A 54 -28.43 -1.59 10.14
C THR A 54 -28.90 -1.55 11.60
N LEU A 55 -28.14 -2.16 12.50
CA LEU A 55 -28.43 -2.14 13.94
C LEU A 55 -28.51 -0.70 14.47
N PHE A 56 -27.55 0.14 14.10
CA PHE A 56 -27.52 1.55 14.49
C PHE A 56 -28.74 2.30 13.93
N GLN A 57 -29.06 2.11 12.65
CA GLN A 57 -30.22 2.76 12.03
C GLN A 57 -31.53 2.37 12.72
N VAL A 58 -31.73 1.08 13.00
CA VAL A 58 -32.93 0.57 13.69
C VAL A 58 -33.05 1.14 15.10
N ALA A 59 -31.94 1.22 15.84
CA ALA A 59 -31.92 1.77 17.19
C ALA A 59 -32.28 3.26 17.19
N ILE A 60 -31.65 4.05 16.30
CA ILE A 60 -31.90 5.49 16.19
C ILE A 60 -33.31 5.79 15.68
N SER A 61 -33.88 4.94 14.81
CA SER A 61 -35.26 5.11 14.33
C SER A 61 -36.32 4.88 15.41
N GLN A 62 -35.98 4.30 16.57
CA GLN A 62 -36.91 4.19 17.71
C GLN A 62 -37.09 5.52 18.46
N ILE A 63 -36.12 6.43 18.33
CA ILE A 63 -36.06 7.69 19.11
C ILE A 63 -35.98 8.93 18.22
N SER A 64 -36.07 8.76 16.89
CA SER A 64 -36.01 9.84 15.90
C SER A 64 -36.74 9.44 14.62
N THR A 65 -36.83 10.34 13.63
CA THR A 65 -37.43 10.00 12.33
C THR A 65 -36.51 9.09 11.51
N MET A 66 -37.09 8.32 10.58
CA MET A 66 -36.31 7.46 9.68
C MET A 66 -35.29 8.25 8.84
N GLN A 67 -35.61 9.50 8.49
CA GLN A 67 -34.71 10.41 7.78
C GLN A 67 -33.49 10.79 8.64
N VAL A 68 -33.71 11.14 9.91
CA VAL A 68 -32.62 11.45 10.85
C VAL A 68 -31.77 10.21 11.12
N ALA A 69 -32.40 9.06 11.33
CA ALA A 69 -31.69 7.79 11.49
C ALA A 69 -30.81 7.47 10.27
N GLY A 70 -31.37 7.57 9.06
CA GLY A 70 -30.61 7.34 7.82
C GLY A 70 -29.43 8.30 7.65
N PHE A 71 -29.62 9.59 7.94
CA PHE A 71 -28.55 10.59 7.88
C PHE A 71 -27.44 10.31 8.89
N LEU A 72 -27.77 10.04 10.16
CA LEU A 72 -26.78 9.74 11.19
C LEU A 72 -26.04 8.42 10.91
N THR A 73 -26.76 7.41 10.40
CA THR A 73 -26.11 6.17 9.96
C THR A 73 -25.11 6.45 8.86
N ALA A 74 -25.50 7.17 7.80
CA ALA A 74 -24.64 7.43 6.66
C ALA A 74 -23.43 8.33 7.01
N VAL A 75 -23.62 9.36 7.83
CA VAL A 75 -22.59 10.38 8.08
C VAL A 75 -21.70 10.06 9.28
N VAL A 76 -22.21 9.31 10.26
CA VAL A 76 -21.49 9.05 11.53
C VAL A 76 -21.18 7.57 11.70
N ALA A 77 -22.20 6.71 11.74
CA ALA A 77 -22.00 5.30 12.08
C ALA A 77 -21.22 4.56 10.99
N ALA A 78 -21.61 4.72 9.73
CA ALA A 78 -20.98 4.05 8.60
C ALA A 78 -19.47 4.37 8.50
N PRO A 79 -19.01 5.64 8.50
CA PRO A 79 -17.58 5.93 8.51
C PRO A 79 -16.81 5.29 9.66
N VAL A 80 -17.36 5.32 10.87
CA VAL A 80 -16.72 4.75 12.06
C VAL A 80 -16.62 3.23 11.92
N VAL A 81 -17.74 2.55 11.68
CA VAL A 81 -17.82 1.09 11.60
C VAL A 81 -16.97 0.56 10.45
N GLU A 82 -17.12 1.17 9.27
CA GLU A 82 -16.45 0.71 8.05
C GLU A 82 -14.93 0.88 8.15
N GLU A 83 -14.44 2.06 8.52
CA GLU A 83 -13.00 2.29 8.60
C GLU A 83 -12.36 1.53 9.77
N CYS A 84 -13.08 1.28 10.87
CA CYS A 84 -12.61 0.38 11.93
C CYS A 84 -12.50 -1.06 11.42
N SER A 85 -13.51 -1.55 10.71
CA SER A 85 -13.56 -2.92 10.19
C SER A 85 -12.50 -3.17 9.11
N LYS A 86 -12.26 -2.17 8.25
CA LYS A 86 -11.14 -2.15 7.28
C LYS A 86 -9.79 -2.04 7.99
N GLY A 87 -9.68 -1.16 8.98
CA GLY A 87 -8.48 -0.96 9.79
C GLY A 87 -8.05 -2.21 10.56
N LEU A 88 -9.01 -3.06 10.96
CA LEU A 88 -8.74 -4.35 11.58
C LEU A 88 -7.97 -5.29 10.63
N ALA A 89 -8.27 -5.26 9.32
CA ALA A 89 -7.50 -6.03 8.33
C ALA A 89 -6.02 -5.63 8.33
N LEU A 90 -5.76 -4.32 8.38
CA LEU A 90 -4.41 -3.76 8.42
C LEU A 90 -3.70 -4.12 9.71
N PHE A 91 -4.39 -4.04 10.84
CA PHE A 91 -3.85 -4.46 12.12
C PHE A 91 -3.43 -5.94 12.10
N LEU A 92 -4.27 -6.82 11.55
CA LEU A 92 -3.97 -8.24 11.44
C LEU A 92 -2.80 -8.51 10.50
N VAL A 93 -2.75 -7.87 9.33
CA VAL A 93 -1.59 -8.01 8.42
C VAL A 93 -0.31 -7.47 9.04
N PHE A 94 -0.38 -6.36 9.75
CA PHE A 94 0.75 -5.80 10.49
C PHE A 94 1.23 -6.77 11.59
N LEU A 95 0.32 -7.36 12.35
CA LEU A 95 0.65 -8.32 13.40
C LEU A 95 1.26 -9.60 12.83
N VAL A 96 0.67 -10.14 11.76
CA VAL A 96 1.15 -11.36 11.09
C VAL A 96 2.52 -11.13 10.46
N SER A 97 2.74 -10.01 9.76
CA SER A 97 4.03 -9.67 9.17
C SER A 97 5.10 -9.42 10.25
N TYR A 98 4.75 -8.74 11.33
CA TYR A 98 5.65 -8.54 12.47
C TYR A 98 6.03 -9.86 13.16
N ALA A 99 5.06 -10.75 13.37
CA ALA A 99 5.31 -12.08 13.92
C ALA A 99 6.13 -12.97 12.97
N ALA A 100 5.85 -12.91 11.67
CA ALA A 100 6.61 -13.62 10.64
C ALA A 100 8.05 -13.13 10.56
N SER A 101 8.27 -11.81 10.68
CA SER A 101 9.60 -11.20 10.72
C SER A 101 10.47 -11.75 11.86
N ARG A 102 9.90 -11.91 13.06
CA ARG A 102 10.63 -12.54 14.18
C ARG A 102 11.04 -13.98 13.93
N ARG A 103 10.29 -14.73 13.12
CA ARG A 103 10.54 -16.15 12.84
C ARG A 103 11.43 -16.38 11.62
N ARG A 104 11.28 -15.56 10.57
CA ARG A 104 11.92 -15.76 9.26
C ARG A 104 12.99 -14.71 8.93
N GLY A 105 13.07 -13.63 9.71
CA GLY A 105 14.03 -12.55 9.51
C GLY A 105 13.72 -11.62 8.34
N GLU A 106 12.54 -11.75 7.72
CA GLU A 106 12.05 -10.94 6.59
C GLU A 106 10.92 -10.03 7.10
N VAL A 107 11.09 -8.71 6.97
CA VAL A 107 10.03 -7.74 7.27
C VAL A 107 9.29 -7.46 5.96
N GLU A 108 7.99 -7.75 5.93
CA GLU A 108 7.14 -7.58 4.75
C GLU A 108 6.10 -6.46 4.92
N PHE A 109 6.13 -5.79 6.08
CA PHE A 109 5.42 -4.54 6.32
C PHE A 109 6.41 -3.63 7.05
N SER A 110 7.23 -2.91 6.28
CA SER A 110 8.27 -2.01 6.77
C SER A 110 8.20 -0.58 6.21
N GLY A 111 7.05 -0.15 5.70
CA GLY A 111 6.97 1.16 5.07
C GLY A 111 5.59 1.81 5.14
N VAL A 112 5.61 3.13 4.94
CA VAL A 112 4.39 3.91 4.66
C VAL A 112 3.81 3.51 3.32
N MET A 113 4.64 3.20 2.31
CA MET A 113 4.16 2.71 1.02
C MET A 113 3.43 1.37 1.13
N ASP A 114 3.94 0.41 1.90
CA ASP A 114 3.28 -0.86 2.19
C ASP A 114 1.90 -0.59 2.82
N GLY A 115 1.86 0.31 3.81
CA GLY A 115 0.61 0.77 4.43
C GLY A 115 -0.39 1.34 3.43
N ILE A 116 0.07 2.15 2.47
CA ILE A 116 -0.74 2.70 1.40
C ILE A 116 -1.25 1.59 0.47
N VAL A 117 -0.40 0.65 0.07
CA VAL A 117 -0.77 -0.47 -0.82
C VAL A 117 -1.79 -1.37 -0.15
N TYR A 118 -1.55 -1.79 1.09
CA TYR A 118 -2.47 -2.65 1.84
C TYR A 118 -3.76 -1.92 2.19
N GLY A 119 -3.70 -0.65 2.61
CA GLY A 119 -4.88 0.16 2.90
C GLY A 119 -5.75 0.36 1.67
N SER A 120 -5.13 0.63 0.52
CA SER A 120 -5.83 0.71 -0.77
C SER A 120 -6.46 -0.60 -1.17
N ALA A 121 -5.75 -1.72 -0.99
CA ALA A 121 -6.27 -3.04 -1.32
C ALA A 121 -7.54 -3.36 -0.52
N VAL A 122 -7.54 -3.09 0.78
CA VAL A 122 -8.76 -3.22 1.62
C VAL A 122 -9.87 -2.30 1.11
N GLY A 123 -9.56 -1.02 0.86
CA GLY A 123 -10.52 -0.03 0.39
C GLY A 123 -11.13 -0.38 -0.97
N PHE A 124 -10.35 -0.89 -1.91
CA PHE A 124 -10.82 -1.35 -3.22
C PHE A 124 -11.71 -2.58 -3.12
N GLY A 125 -11.36 -3.53 -2.25
CA GLY A 125 -12.20 -4.70 -1.98
C GLY A 125 -13.56 -4.27 -1.44
N PHE A 126 -13.55 -3.37 -0.44
CA PHE A 126 -14.77 -2.84 0.15
C PHE A 126 -15.62 -2.07 -0.86
N SER A 127 -15.02 -1.13 -1.59
CA SER A 127 -15.70 -0.34 -2.61
C SER A 127 -16.35 -1.22 -3.68
N LEU A 128 -15.67 -2.28 -4.13
CA LEU A 128 -16.24 -3.18 -5.13
C LEU A 128 -17.50 -3.88 -4.60
N ALA A 129 -17.46 -4.41 -3.37
CA ALA A 129 -18.62 -5.05 -2.77
C ALA A 129 -19.76 -4.05 -2.49
N GLU A 130 -19.43 -2.87 -1.95
CA GLU A 130 -20.41 -1.82 -1.71
C GLU A 130 -21.09 -1.37 -3.02
N ASP A 131 -20.32 -1.10 -4.07
CA ASP A 131 -20.89 -0.69 -5.36
C ASP A 131 -21.84 -1.74 -5.93
N LEU A 132 -21.54 -3.04 -5.77
CA LEU A 132 -22.45 -4.11 -6.18
C LEU A 132 -23.76 -4.12 -5.38
N LEU A 133 -23.73 -3.79 -4.10
CA LEU A 133 -24.94 -3.62 -3.29
C LEU A 133 -25.74 -2.40 -3.75
N TYR A 134 -25.07 -1.29 -4.05
CA TYR A 134 -25.72 -0.10 -4.62
C TYR A 134 -26.30 -0.35 -6.01
N TYR A 135 -25.65 -1.18 -6.84
CA TYR A 135 -26.27 -1.64 -8.09
C TYR A 135 -27.58 -2.36 -7.78
N ALA A 136 -27.56 -3.32 -6.87
CA ALA A 136 -28.72 -4.14 -6.56
C ALA A 136 -29.89 -3.29 -6.01
N GLN A 137 -29.57 -2.23 -5.26
CA GLN A 137 -30.57 -1.37 -4.61
C GLN A 137 -31.05 -0.21 -5.48
N PHE A 138 -30.16 0.43 -6.26
CA PHE A 138 -30.41 1.70 -6.94
C PHE A 138 -30.18 1.67 -8.46
N GLY A 139 -29.82 0.51 -9.02
CA GLY A 139 -29.68 0.31 -10.45
C GLY A 139 -28.30 0.63 -11.05
N PRO A 140 -28.13 0.36 -12.36
CA PRO A 140 -26.86 0.46 -13.07
C PRO A 140 -26.32 1.91 -13.19
N GLU A 141 -27.19 2.92 -13.19
CA GLU A 141 -26.81 4.33 -13.32
C GLU A 141 -26.05 4.79 -12.07
N THR A 142 -26.61 4.50 -10.88
CA THR A 142 -25.97 4.79 -9.59
C THR A 142 -24.65 4.04 -9.46
N TYR A 143 -24.64 2.77 -9.85
CA TYR A 143 -23.41 1.97 -9.91
C TYR A 143 -22.34 2.61 -10.79
N ALA A 144 -22.68 3.03 -12.01
CA ALA A 144 -21.72 3.62 -12.94
C ALA A 144 -21.09 4.90 -12.40
N VAL A 145 -21.90 5.81 -11.83
CA VAL A 145 -21.41 7.05 -11.21
C VAL A 145 -20.46 6.73 -10.05
N ARG A 146 -20.84 5.81 -9.16
CA ARG A 146 -20.01 5.39 -8.04
C ARG A 146 -18.70 4.73 -8.48
N ARG A 147 -18.73 3.91 -9.54
CA ARG A 147 -17.52 3.30 -10.09
C ARG A 147 -16.55 4.31 -10.70
N ILE A 148 -17.06 5.32 -11.40
CA ILE A 148 -16.21 6.33 -12.04
C ILE A 148 -15.61 7.28 -11.00
N PHE A 149 -16.42 7.74 -10.05
CA PHE A 149 -16.02 8.82 -9.15
C PHE A 149 -15.65 8.36 -7.75
N GLY A 150 -16.27 7.30 -7.22
CA GLY A 150 -16.16 6.85 -5.83
C GLY A 150 -15.11 5.76 -5.54
N GLY A 151 -14.71 4.97 -6.55
CA GLY A 151 -13.89 3.77 -6.31
C GLY A 151 -12.54 3.99 -5.60
N PHE A 152 -11.89 5.13 -5.83
CA PHE A 152 -10.63 5.49 -5.18
C PHE A 152 -10.81 6.12 -3.78
N ALA A 153 -12.02 6.54 -3.42
CA ALA A 153 -12.29 7.21 -2.14
C ALA A 153 -11.92 6.30 -0.96
N HIS A 154 -12.49 5.09 -0.93
CA HIS A 154 -12.22 4.13 0.15
C HIS A 154 -10.75 3.72 0.20
N ALA A 155 -10.09 3.60 -0.95
CA ALA A 155 -8.66 3.33 -0.99
C ALA A 155 -7.86 4.47 -0.34
N ALA A 156 -8.18 5.72 -0.63
CA ALA A 156 -7.54 6.89 -0.01
C ALA A 156 -7.81 6.98 1.50
N PHE A 157 -9.06 6.77 1.93
CA PHE A 157 -9.43 6.82 3.35
C PHE A 157 -8.69 5.75 4.16
N THR A 158 -8.83 4.48 3.78
CA THR A 158 -8.23 3.36 4.52
C THR A 158 -6.70 3.39 4.42
N SER A 159 -6.12 3.97 3.36
CA SER A 159 -4.68 4.23 3.29
C SER A 159 -4.19 5.14 4.41
N MET A 160 -4.99 6.04 4.97
CA MET A 160 -4.55 6.88 6.11
C MET A 160 -4.26 6.02 7.35
N THR A 161 -5.11 5.02 7.63
CA THR A 161 -4.86 4.00 8.65
C THR A 161 -3.59 3.19 8.33
N GLY A 162 -3.42 2.83 7.06
CA GLY A 162 -2.24 2.11 6.56
C GLY A 162 -0.93 2.89 6.75
N ILE A 163 -0.92 4.18 6.40
CA ILE A 163 0.20 5.10 6.66
C ILE A 163 0.52 5.12 8.15
N GLY A 164 -0.50 5.17 9.01
CA GLY A 164 -0.33 5.06 10.46
C GLY A 164 0.45 3.80 10.86
N PHE A 165 0.07 2.62 10.35
CA PHE A 165 0.85 1.39 10.57
C PHE A 165 2.27 1.47 10.00
N GLY A 166 2.45 2.05 8.81
CA GLY A 166 3.75 2.22 8.17
C GLY A 166 4.71 3.15 8.90
N LEU A 167 4.18 4.05 9.74
CA LEU A 167 4.94 4.95 10.60
C LEU A 167 5.37 4.30 11.92
N VAL A 168 4.78 3.18 12.33
CA VAL A 168 5.10 2.50 13.61
C VAL A 168 6.60 2.19 13.77
N PRO A 169 7.32 1.68 12.75
CA PRO A 169 8.76 1.42 12.85
C PRO A 169 9.61 2.66 13.18
N TRP A 170 9.10 3.86 12.90
CA TRP A 170 9.78 5.13 13.12
C TRP A 170 9.58 5.66 14.55
N VAL A 171 8.70 5.04 15.34
CA VAL A 171 8.38 5.48 16.71
C VAL A 171 9.25 4.76 17.74
N ARG A 172 10.12 5.54 18.40
CA ARG A 172 11.05 5.06 19.44
C ARG A 172 10.36 4.57 20.71
N SER A 173 9.42 5.36 21.21
CA SER A 173 8.70 5.04 22.45
C SER A 173 7.68 3.92 22.22
N PRO A 174 7.80 2.76 22.90
CA PRO A 174 6.83 1.68 22.77
C PRO A 174 5.40 2.11 23.10
N LEU A 175 5.24 3.01 24.07
CA LEU A 175 3.94 3.55 24.48
C LEU A 175 3.28 4.37 23.37
N LEU A 176 4.08 5.06 22.54
CA LEU A 176 3.57 5.91 21.47
C LEU A 176 3.39 5.18 20.14
N ARG A 177 3.78 3.90 20.03
CA ARG A 177 3.66 3.13 18.78
C ARG A 177 2.22 2.93 18.31
N LEU A 178 1.26 3.01 19.22
CA LEU A 178 -0.15 2.92 18.88
C LEU A 178 -0.72 4.25 18.35
N MET A 179 -0.03 5.37 18.58
CA MET A 179 -0.53 6.70 18.18
C MET A 179 -0.66 6.83 16.66
N PRO A 180 0.34 6.50 15.82
CA PRO A 180 0.20 6.72 14.38
C PRO A 180 -0.95 5.93 13.73
N PRO A 181 -1.16 4.61 14.02
CA PRO A 181 -2.34 3.90 13.53
C PRO A 181 -3.67 4.51 13.99
N VAL A 182 -3.77 4.93 15.26
CA VAL A 182 -4.99 5.55 15.80
C VAL A 182 -5.28 6.90 15.14
N PHE A 183 -4.27 7.74 14.95
CA PHE A 183 -4.42 9.00 14.22
C PHE A 183 -4.78 8.76 12.75
N GLY A 184 -4.15 7.78 12.11
CA GLY A 184 -4.48 7.38 10.74
C GLY A 184 -5.95 6.94 10.59
N LEU A 185 -6.44 6.14 11.54
CA LEU A 185 -7.85 5.74 11.61
C LEU A 185 -8.78 6.93 11.83
N GLY A 186 -8.44 7.84 12.74
CA GLY A 186 -9.21 9.06 12.98
C GLY A 186 -9.31 9.93 11.71
N ILE A 187 -8.23 10.07 10.95
CA ILE A 187 -8.21 10.77 9.66
C ILE A 187 -9.08 10.01 8.64
N ALA A 188 -8.98 8.69 8.55
CA ALA A 188 -9.80 7.88 7.64
C ALA A 188 -11.31 8.08 7.90
N ILE A 189 -11.72 7.97 9.17
CA ILE A 189 -13.11 8.20 9.61
C ILE A 189 -13.54 9.63 9.28
N GLY A 190 -12.70 10.63 9.60
CA GLY A 190 -13.01 12.04 9.37
C GLY A 190 -13.19 12.37 7.88
N LEU A 191 -12.29 11.89 7.02
CA LEU A 191 -12.39 12.09 5.58
C LEU A 191 -13.64 11.41 4.99
N HIS A 192 -13.92 10.19 5.44
CA HIS A 192 -15.09 9.44 4.98
C HIS A 192 -16.40 10.11 5.46
N ALA A 193 -16.48 10.52 6.73
CA ALA A 193 -17.61 11.28 7.26
C ALA A 193 -17.80 12.62 6.54
N ALA A 194 -16.72 13.33 6.23
CA ALA A 194 -16.79 14.57 5.46
C ALA A 194 -17.33 14.34 4.04
N PHE A 195 -16.91 13.26 3.37
CA PHE A 195 -17.47 12.90 2.07
C PHE A 195 -18.96 12.56 2.18
N ASN A 196 -19.37 11.73 3.14
CA ASN A 196 -20.79 11.36 3.30
C ASN A 196 -21.66 12.55 3.70
N LEU A 197 -21.15 13.46 4.54
CA LEU A 197 -21.82 14.70 4.88
C LEU A 197 -22.02 15.57 3.64
N THR A 198 -20.96 15.79 2.85
CA THR A 198 -21.04 16.63 1.66
C THR A 198 -21.92 16.00 0.58
N ALA A 199 -21.90 14.68 0.42
CA ALA A 199 -22.80 13.95 -0.47
C ALA A 199 -24.27 14.09 -0.04
N SER A 200 -24.52 14.06 1.27
CA SER A 200 -25.86 14.23 1.83
C SER A 200 -26.40 15.66 1.70
N LEU A 201 -25.53 16.67 1.82
CA LEU A 201 -25.91 18.09 1.76
C LEU A 201 -25.95 18.66 0.35
N PHE A 202 -25.03 18.23 -0.52
CA PHE A 202 -24.78 18.86 -1.81
C PHE A 202 -24.88 17.89 -3.00
N GLY A 203 -25.23 16.63 -2.76
CA GLY A 203 -25.43 15.62 -3.79
C GLY A 203 -24.17 15.44 -4.66
N PRO A 204 -24.27 15.48 -6.00
CA PRO A 204 -23.13 15.29 -6.90
C PRO A 204 -21.96 16.27 -6.70
N LEU A 205 -22.19 17.44 -6.11
CA LEU A 205 -21.10 18.40 -5.85
C LEU A 205 -20.06 17.85 -4.86
N ALA A 206 -20.42 16.86 -4.04
CA ALA A 206 -19.51 16.17 -3.13
C ALA A 206 -18.33 15.47 -3.84
N TYR A 207 -18.49 15.13 -5.12
CA TYR A 207 -17.39 14.59 -5.92
C TYR A 207 -16.24 15.61 -6.12
N GLY A 208 -16.50 16.91 -5.98
CA GLY A 208 -15.45 17.94 -5.93
C GLY A 208 -14.59 17.85 -4.65
N VAL A 209 -15.22 17.57 -3.51
CA VAL A 209 -14.51 17.32 -2.24
C VAL A 209 -13.68 16.04 -2.36
N LEU A 210 -14.27 14.99 -2.93
CA LEU A 210 -13.56 13.75 -3.17
C LEU A 210 -12.34 13.95 -4.10
N PHE A 211 -12.49 14.74 -5.17
CA PHE A 211 -11.36 15.06 -6.05
C PHE A 211 -10.20 15.72 -5.28
N LEU A 212 -10.48 16.66 -4.37
CA LEU A 212 -9.46 17.26 -3.51
C LEU A 212 -8.79 16.22 -2.59
N VAL A 213 -9.55 15.30 -2.02
CA VAL A 213 -9.00 14.19 -1.21
C VAL A 213 -8.07 13.33 -2.06
N LEU A 214 -8.45 13.00 -3.30
CA LEU A 214 -7.61 12.22 -4.21
C LEU A 214 -6.34 12.97 -4.61
N LEU A 215 -6.41 14.28 -4.85
CA LEU A 215 -5.23 15.11 -5.09
C LEU A 215 -4.27 15.12 -3.89
N LEU A 216 -4.81 15.29 -2.69
CA LEU A 216 -4.02 15.22 -1.45
C LEU A 216 -3.38 13.84 -1.29
N TYR A 217 -4.13 12.77 -1.57
CA TYR A 217 -3.65 11.40 -1.50
C TYR A 217 -2.49 11.15 -2.48
N VAL A 218 -2.63 11.58 -3.74
CA VAL A 218 -1.54 11.52 -4.73
C VAL A 218 -0.34 12.36 -4.29
N ALA A 219 -0.56 13.55 -3.72
CA ALA A 219 0.51 14.40 -3.20
C ALA A 219 1.27 13.75 -2.03
N ILE A 220 0.57 13.06 -1.12
CA ILE A 220 1.17 12.27 -0.03
C ILE A 220 2.06 11.17 -0.60
N ILE A 221 1.56 10.39 -1.57
CA ILE A 221 2.33 9.33 -2.23
C ILE A 221 3.57 9.91 -2.92
N ALA A 222 3.40 10.96 -3.73
CA ALA A 222 4.51 11.59 -4.45
C ALA A 222 5.55 12.19 -3.49
N GLY A 223 5.10 12.83 -2.41
CA GLY A 223 5.96 13.38 -1.37
C GLY A 223 6.75 12.29 -0.65
N TRP A 224 6.11 11.17 -0.33
CA TRP A 224 6.76 10.03 0.31
C TRP A 224 7.77 9.33 -0.62
N LEU A 225 7.42 9.07 -1.88
CA LEU A 225 8.35 8.54 -2.87
C LEU A 225 9.56 9.45 -3.08
N ALA A 226 9.37 10.78 -3.09
CA ALA A 226 10.46 11.75 -3.17
C ALA A 226 11.35 11.73 -1.92
N PHE A 227 10.78 11.44 -0.75
CA PHE A 227 11.49 11.27 0.50
C PHE A 227 12.29 9.96 0.53
N GLU A 228 11.71 8.83 0.14
CA GLU A 228 12.39 7.54 0.00
C GLU A 228 13.53 7.61 -1.01
N ARG A 229 13.31 8.25 -2.16
CA ARG A 229 14.36 8.51 -3.14
C ARG A 229 15.59 9.21 -2.53
N ARG A 230 15.35 10.23 -1.71
CA ARG A 230 16.43 10.97 -1.02
C ARG A 230 17.10 10.10 0.04
N ALA A 231 16.33 9.33 0.79
CA ALA A 231 16.83 8.37 1.76
C ALA A 231 17.75 7.33 1.12
N ILE A 232 17.29 6.64 0.07
CA ILE A 232 18.06 5.63 -0.68
C ILE A 232 19.36 6.22 -1.18
N ARG A 233 19.31 7.42 -1.78
CA ARG A 233 20.51 8.11 -2.26
C ARG A 233 21.53 8.38 -1.16
N ASN A 234 21.08 8.79 0.03
CA ASN A 234 21.97 9.16 1.12
C ASN A 234 22.58 7.93 1.80
N GLU A 235 21.75 6.93 2.12
CA GLU A 235 22.18 5.74 2.87
C GLU A 235 23.11 4.82 2.05
N LEU A 236 22.97 4.82 0.72
CA LEU A 236 23.86 4.05 -0.17
C LEU A 236 25.24 4.69 -0.37
N ARG A 237 25.46 5.97 -0.02
CA ARG A 237 26.77 6.62 -0.22
C ARG A 237 27.91 5.90 0.49
N GLU A 238 27.66 5.49 1.74
CA GLU A 238 28.63 4.73 2.53
C GLU A 238 28.92 3.37 1.91
N GLU A 239 27.91 2.70 1.35
CA GLU A 239 28.08 1.38 0.73
C GLU A 239 28.82 1.47 -0.61
N VAL A 240 28.71 2.59 -1.33
CA VAL A 240 29.52 2.87 -2.52
C VAL A 240 30.98 3.13 -2.13
N ALA A 241 31.22 3.93 -1.08
CA ALA A 241 32.57 4.18 -0.57
C ALA A 241 33.25 2.90 -0.07
N ALA A 242 32.48 1.98 0.51
CA ALA A 242 32.95 0.66 0.92
C ALA A 242 33.11 -0.35 -0.24
N GLY A 243 32.76 0.01 -1.48
CA GLY A 243 32.82 -0.87 -2.66
C GLY A 243 31.72 -1.93 -2.73
N LEU A 244 30.76 -1.92 -1.81
CA LEU A 244 29.64 -2.87 -1.78
C LEU A 244 28.59 -2.57 -2.86
N VAL A 245 28.47 -1.32 -3.31
CA VAL A 245 27.59 -0.92 -4.42
C VAL A 245 28.41 -0.20 -5.48
N SER A 246 28.26 -0.61 -6.74
CA SER A 246 29.02 0.02 -7.82
C SER A 246 28.54 1.47 -8.09
N PRO A 247 29.41 2.39 -8.53
CA PRO A 247 29.01 3.74 -8.91
C PRO A 247 27.94 3.77 -10.01
N GLU A 248 27.99 2.81 -10.95
CA GLU A 248 27.00 2.66 -12.02
C GLU A 248 25.62 2.29 -11.49
N ASP A 249 25.55 1.35 -10.55
CA ASP A 249 24.29 0.96 -9.92
C ASP A 249 23.75 2.09 -9.04
N TYR A 250 24.63 2.77 -8.29
CA TYR A 250 24.27 3.94 -7.48
C TYR A 250 23.61 5.07 -8.28
N ALA A 251 24.05 5.32 -9.52
CA ALA A 251 23.49 6.36 -10.39
C ALA A 251 22.03 6.07 -10.81
N VAL A 252 21.63 4.80 -10.79
CA VAL A 252 20.35 4.31 -11.30
C VAL A 252 19.38 4.01 -10.16
N LEU A 253 19.85 3.47 -9.03
CA LEU A 253 19.04 2.98 -7.91
C LEU A 253 18.04 4.00 -7.35
N PRO A 254 18.39 5.27 -7.10
CA PRO A 254 17.44 6.24 -6.54
C PRO A 254 16.35 6.66 -7.53
N THR A 255 16.52 6.43 -8.85
CA THR A 255 15.60 6.97 -9.86
C THR A 255 14.89 5.83 -10.59
N TYR A 256 13.62 5.62 -10.26
CA TYR A 256 12.81 4.54 -10.82
C TYR A 256 12.85 4.47 -12.35
N LEU A 257 12.60 5.59 -13.04
CA LEU A 257 12.56 5.61 -14.52
C LEU A 257 13.89 5.17 -15.15
N ARG A 258 15.03 5.57 -14.57
CA ARG A 258 16.35 5.11 -15.03
C ARG A 258 16.53 3.62 -14.81
N ARG A 259 16.07 3.11 -13.66
CA ARG A 259 16.14 1.69 -13.31
C ARG A 259 15.27 0.83 -14.22
N THR A 260 14.04 1.25 -14.46
CA THR A 260 13.12 0.57 -15.39
C THR A 260 13.62 0.63 -16.83
N GLY A 261 14.20 1.76 -17.27
CA GLY A 261 14.83 1.86 -18.59
C GLY A 261 16.02 0.90 -18.75
N ARG A 262 16.87 0.74 -17.73
CA ARG A 262 17.96 -0.25 -17.72
C ARG A 262 17.43 -1.68 -17.82
N TYR A 263 16.40 -2.01 -17.03
CA TYR A 263 15.75 -3.33 -17.10
C TYR A 263 15.09 -3.59 -18.46
N LEU A 264 14.41 -2.60 -19.03
CA LEU A 264 13.77 -2.75 -20.33
C LEU A 264 14.82 -2.97 -21.42
N ARG A 265 15.93 -2.22 -21.40
CA ARG A 265 17.05 -2.44 -22.33
C ARG A 265 17.63 -3.85 -22.21
N LEU A 266 17.83 -4.37 -20.99
CA LEU A 266 18.32 -5.74 -20.79
C LEU A 266 17.33 -6.80 -21.29
N ALA A 267 16.02 -6.60 -21.07
CA ALA A 267 15.00 -7.51 -21.56
C ALA A 267 14.90 -7.49 -23.09
N LEU A 268 14.86 -6.31 -23.71
CA LEU A 268 14.78 -6.14 -25.17
C LEU A 268 16.02 -6.65 -25.92
N THR A 269 17.19 -6.64 -25.27
CA THR A 269 18.44 -7.18 -25.83
C THR A 269 18.62 -8.69 -25.55
N GLY A 270 17.61 -9.36 -24.97
CA GLY A 270 17.65 -10.79 -24.68
C GLY A 270 18.57 -11.19 -23.51
N ARG A 271 19.12 -10.23 -22.77
CA ARG A 271 20.06 -10.45 -21.65
C ARG A 271 19.32 -10.82 -20.35
N TRP A 272 18.49 -11.85 -20.41
CA TRP A 272 17.60 -12.26 -19.32
C TRP A 272 18.36 -12.63 -18.03
N GLY A 273 19.50 -13.32 -18.14
CA GLY A 273 20.31 -13.66 -16.96
C GLY A 273 20.80 -12.44 -16.19
N GLU A 274 21.24 -11.40 -16.92
CA GLU A 274 21.69 -10.15 -16.32
C GLU A 274 20.52 -9.33 -15.78
N TRP A 275 19.38 -9.36 -16.46
CA TRP A 275 18.14 -8.76 -15.99
C TRP A 275 17.72 -9.32 -14.63
N PHE A 276 17.69 -10.65 -14.45
CA PHE A 276 17.34 -11.28 -13.17
C PHE A 276 18.37 -10.93 -12.10
N ARG A 277 19.66 -10.94 -12.43
CA ARG A 277 20.76 -10.64 -11.52
C ARG A 277 20.72 -9.21 -11.02
N GLU A 278 20.65 -8.22 -11.91
CA GLU A 278 20.60 -6.81 -11.55
C GLU A 278 19.37 -6.50 -10.71
N ARG A 279 18.21 -7.07 -11.04
CA ARG A 279 16.99 -6.88 -10.24
C ARG A 279 17.16 -7.37 -8.81
N ARG A 280 17.80 -8.52 -8.59
CA ARG A 280 18.05 -9.06 -7.25
C ARG A 280 19.05 -8.20 -6.46
N LEU A 281 20.14 -7.77 -7.11
CA LEU A 281 21.14 -6.88 -6.51
C LEU A 281 20.53 -5.54 -6.12
N HIS A 282 19.79 -4.92 -7.05
CA HIS A 282 19.18 -3.62 -6.85
C HIS A 282 18.08 -3.64 -5.79
N ALA A 283 17.28 -4.71 -5.72
CA ALA A 283 16.32 -4.90 -4.64
C ALA A 283 17.05 -4.97 -3.29
N ALA A 284 18.05 -5.84 -3.15
CA ALA A 284 18.80 -5.96 -1.90
C ALA A 284 19.51 -4.65 -1.47
N ALA A 285 19.98 -3.84 -2.42
CA ALA A 285 20.56 -2.53 -2.14
C ALA A 285 19.53 -1.52 -1.65
N VAL A 286 18.34 -1.50 -2.24
CA VAL A 286 17.22 -0.66 -1.78
C VAL A 286 16.76 -1.08 -0.38
N ASP A 287 16.54 -2.38 -0.17
CA ASP A 287 16.16 -2.93 1.13
C ASP A 287 17.20 -2.55 2.20
N LEU A 288 18.50 -2.62 1.86
CA LEU A 288 19.59 -2.24 2.77
C LEU A 288 19.50 -0.76 3.13
N ALA A 289 19.29 0.11 2.14
CA ALA A 289 19.21 1.54 2.36
C ALA A 289 18.02 1.91 3.26
N LEU A 290 16.87 1.28 3.06
CA LEU A 290 15.68 1.49 3.87
C LEU A 290 15.86 0.94 5.29
N ALA A 291 16.42 -0.27 5.44
CA ALA A 291 16.73 -0.87 6.74
C ALA A 291 17.73 -0.02 7.55
N LYS A 292 18.80 0.49 6.92
CA LYS A 292 19.78 1.40 7.58
C LYS A 292 19.10 2.62 8.17
N ARG A 293 18.13 3.17 7.45
CA ARG A 293 17.42 4.36 7.88
C ARG A 293 16.50 4.11 9.08
N VAL A 294 15.79 2.98 9.09
CA VAL A 294 14.97 2.57 10.23
C VAL A 294 15.86 2.21 11.43
N SER A 295 17.00 1.54 11.22
CA SER A 295 18.03 1.29 12.24
C SER A 295 18.50 2.58 12.91
N ARG A 296 18.82 3.64 12.14
CA ARG A 296 19.17 4.98 12.68
C ARG A 296 18.04 5.62 13.50
N SER A 297 16.80 5.20 13.28
CA SER A 297 15.65 5.62 14.07
C SER A 297 15.57 4.90 15.42
N GLY A 298 16.42 3.90 15.70
CA GLY A 298 16.59 3.26 17.00
C GLY A 298 15.72 2.02 17.23
N MET A 299 15.22 1.39 16.16
CA MET A 299 14.38 0.18 16.28
C MET A 299 15.25 -1.07 16.53
N ARG A 300 14.99 -1.76 17.65
CA ARG A 300 15.64 -3.06 17.96
C ARG A 300 15.38 -4.08 16.85
N GLY A 301 16.44 -4.75 16.39
CA GLY A 301 16.40 -5.80 15.36
C GLY A 301 16.71 -5.34 13.94
N GLU A 302 16.70 -4.03 13.67
CA GLU A 302 17.06 -3.48 12.35
C GLU A 302 18.57 -3.53 12.10
N ASP A 303 19.42 -3.43 13.12
CA ASP A 303 20.87 -3.60 12.97
C ASP A 303 21.25 -5.01 12.48
N GLU A 304 20.54 -6.03 12.96
CA GLU A 304 20.69 -7.39 12.47
C GLU A 304 20.22 -7.53 11.01
N ARG A 305 19.13 -6.85 10.64
CA ARG A 305 18.62 -6.81 9.26
C ARG A 305 19.62 -6.15 8.32
N VAL A 306 20.20 -5.01 8.71
CA VAL A 306 21.29 -4.33 7.99
C VAL A 306 22.46 -5.30 7.79
N GLY A 307 22.88 -6.00 8.83
CA GLY A 307 23.95 -7.01 8.75
C GLY A 307 23.62 -8.16 7.78
N ARG A 308 22.39 -8.69 7.82
CA ARG A 308 21.92 -9.74 6.90
C ARG A 308 21.91 -9.25 5.45
N LEU A 309 21.41 -8.05 5.19
CA LEU A 309 21.31 -7.47 3.85
C LEU A 309 22.68 -7.17 3.24
N ARG A 310 23.65 -6.69 4.05
CA ARG A 310 25.05 -6.57 3.60
C ARG A 310 25.65 -7.90 3.19
N ARG A 311 25.44 -8.97 3.97
CA ARG A 311 25.91 -10.33 3.62
C ARG A 311 25.27 -10.84 2.32
N LYS A 312 23.96 -10.64 2.17
CA LYS A 312 23.20 -11.01 0.96
C LYS A 312 23.74 -10.27 -0.28
N LEU A 313 24.06 -8.99 -0.18
CA LEU A 313 24.68 -8.22 -1.26
C LEU A 313 26.05 -8.76 -1.66
N LEU A 314 26.91 -9.05 -0.67
CA LEU A 314 28.23 -9.65 -0.92
C LEU A 314 28.13 -11.00 -1.63
N GLU A 315 27.18 -11.85 -1.22
CA GLU A 315 26.94 -13.15 -1.85
C GLU A 315 26.48 -13.00 -3.31
N LEU A 316 25.52 -12.11 -3.56
CA LEU A 316 25.04 -11.83 -4.91
C LEU A 316 26.15 -11.26 -5.82
N GLN A 317 27.05 -10.44 -5.28
CA GLN A 317 28.21 -9.94 -6.01
C GLN A 317 29.22 -11.04 -6.32
N ARG A 318 29.51 -11.93 -5.36
CA ARG A 318 30.40 -13.08 -5.59
C ARG A 318 29.87 -13.98 -6.70
N LEU A 319 28.58 -14.31 -6.67
CA LEU A 319 27.93 -15.09 -7.72
C LEU A 319 28.01 -14.39 -9.09
N SER A 320 27.87 -13.06 -9.12
CA SER A 320 28.05 -12.26 -10.33
C SER A 320 29.47 -12.35 -10.90
N SER A 321 30.48 -12.27 -10.03
CA SER A 321 31.90 -12.32 -10.41
C SER A 321 32.39 -13.73 -10.78
N ALA A 322 31.76 -14.79 -10.28
CA ALA A 322 32.06 -16.17 -10.65
C ALA A 322 31.47 -16.54 -12.02
N GLY A 323 30.23 -16.10 -12.30
CA GLY A 323 29.58 -16.31 -13.60
C GLY A 323 30.27 -15.60 -14.77
N SER A 324 30.95 -14.48 -14.52
CA SER A 324 31.74 -13.77 -15.55
C SER A 324 33.13 -14.37 -15.83
N ARG A 325 33.65 -15.21 -14.92
CA ARG A 325 34.93 -15.93 -15.12
C ARG A 325 34.75 -17.24 -15.90
N GLY A 326 33.59 -17.90 -15.78
CA GLY A 326 33.28 -19.13 -16.53
C GLY A 326 33.04 -18.94 -18.03
N ALA A 327 32.93 -17.69 -18.51
CA ALA A 327 32.69 -17.36 -19.91
C ALA A 327 33.97 -17.03 -20.70
N ARG A 328 35.16 -17.07 -20.07
CA ARG A 328 36.45 -16.97 -20.78
C ARG A 328 36.92 -18.36 -21.17
N TRP A 329 36.44 -18.84 -22.32
CA TRP A 329 37.04 -19.98 -23.01
C TRP A 329 38.42 -19.56 -23.52
N THR A 330 39.48 -20.17 -22.97
CA THR A 330 40.82 -20.11 -23.53
C THR A 330 40.96 -21.26 -24.53
N PRO A 331 41.26 -21.00 -25.82
CA PRO A 331 41.55 -22.07 -26.76
C PRO A 331 42.80 -22.85 -26.29
N PRO A 332 42.82 -24.19 -26.43
CA PRO A 332 44.06 -24.94 -26.24
C PRO A 332 45.09 -24.53 -27.30
N ALA A 333 46.34 -24.41 -26.86
CA ALA A 333 47.51 -23.99 -27.63
C ALA A 333 47.99 -25.04 -28.64
#